data_AF-A0A935YME1-F1
#
_entry.id   AF-A0A935YME1-F1
#
_cell.length_a   1.000
_cell.length_b   1.000
_cell.length_c   1.000
_cell.angle_alpha   90.00
_cell.angle_beta   90.00
_cell.angle_gamma   90.00
#
_symmetry.space_group_name_H-M   'P 1'
#
loop_
_entity.id
_entity.type
_entity.pdbx_description
1 polymer ?
#
loop_
_entity_poly.entity_id
_entity_poly.type
_entity_poly.pdbx_seq_one_letter_code
_entity_poly.pdbx_strand_id
1 'polypeptide(L)'
;MAGSAKNWLIGCGVGCGLLVALVLGLGTAGFFGVRHVMDRAERLEAASDSLATLHGSPGAWAPPADGTLAASRVEAFLEARRQMAPARERASRTFATLDGGGGGVTAKVGAGVSLVPHILSLIEARDRALLAVGMGPGEYRFLYTVAYFGLLGKDPADGPGFMVSGNGAGDGDGRQWTVGTRHGEQDDGDVRRRRGEAVRESLNRTQAANLRRQLEQLEAAGGGDPAWRQALTAEVAALSSDPQRLAWEQDLPARLRDTLEPFRDRLEQAYDPTTGAMELEMDRDD
;
A
#
# COMPACT_ATOMS: atom_id res chain seq x y z
N MET A 1 25.97 -27.88 -60.63
CA MET A 1 24.85 -27.42 -59.78
C MET A 1 24.90 -27.94 -58.32
N ALA A 2 26.06 -28.40 -57.81
CA ALA A 2 26.18 -28.90 -56.43
C ALA A 2 26.30 -27.81 -55.33
N GLY A 3 26.39 -26.52 -55.70
CA GLY A 3 26.61 -25.42 -54.76
C GLY A 3 25.35 -24.97 -54.00
N SER A 4 24.15 -25.06 -54.60
CA SER A 4 22.93 -24.54 -53.97
C SER A 4 22.44 -25.38 -52.79
N ALA A 5 22.66 -26.71 -52.81
CA ALA A 5 22.21 -27.59 -51.73
C ALA A 5 22.96 -27.35 -50.41
N LYS A 6 24.24 -26.99 -50.47
CA LYS A 6 25.07 -26.73 -49.27
C LYS A 6 24.66 -25.43 -48.56
N ASN A 7 24.31 -24.39 -49.32
CA ASN A 7 23.92 -23.10 -48.75
C ASN A 7 22.54 -23.15 -48.06
N TRP A 8 21.62 -23.99 -48.57
CA TRP A 8 20.30 -24.18 -47.98
C TRP A 8 20.37 -24.91 -46.62
N LEU A 9 21.21 -25.93 -46.52
CA LEU A 9 21.40 -26.72 -45.29
C LEU A 9 22.02 -25.88 -44.16
N ILE A 10 22.97 -25.00 -44.48
CA ILE A 10 23.58 -24.07 -43.52
C ILE A 10 22.54 -23.04 -43.04
N GLY A 11 21.70 -22.51 -43.94
CA GLY A 11 20.64 -21.55 -43.58
C GLY A 11 19.60 -22.12 -42.63
N CYS A 12 19.15 -23.36 -42.84
CA CYS A 12 18.19 -24.03 -41.97
C CYS A 12 18.78 -24.30 -40.57
N GLY A 13 20.03 -24.76 -40.50
CA GLY A 13 20.72 -25.02 -39.23
C GLY A 13 20.92 -23.75 -38.38
N VAL A 14 21.32 -22.64 -39.00
CA VAL A 14 21.48 -21.35 -38.29
C VAL A 14 20.14 -20.83 -37.78
N GLY A 15 19.07 -20.95 -38.57
CA GLY A 15 17.73 -20.54 -38.16
C GLY A 15 17.19 -21.32 -36.95
N CYS A 16 17.25 -22.66 -37.01
CA CYS A 16 16.82 -23.50 -35.88
C CYS A 16 17.69 -23.30 -34.63
N GLY A 17 19.01 -23.13 -34.81
CA GLY A 17 19.92 -22.84 -33.70
C GLY A 17 19.60 -21.52 -32.99
N LEU A 18 19.31 -20.45 -33.76
CA LEU A 18 18.92 -19.15 -33.20
C LEU A 18 17.60 -19.25 -32.41
N LEU A 19 16.61 -19.98 -32.94
CA LEU A 19 15.32 -20.15 -32.28
C LEU A 19 15.44 -20.93 -30.97
N VAL A 20 16.21 -22.02 -30.96
CA VAL A 20 16.49 -22.79 -29.73
C VAL A 20 17.24 -21.94 -28.72
N ALA A 21 18.27 -21.20 -29.14
CA ALA A 21 19.01 -20.30 -28.27
C ALA A 21 18.11 -19.21 -27.66
N LEU A 22 17.19 -18.66 -28.46
CA LEU A 22 16.22 -17.66 -28.00
C LEU A 22 15.23 -18.25 -27.00
N VAL A 23 14.68 -19.44 -27.27
CA VAL A 23 13.77 -20.14 -26.35
C VAL A 23 14.46 -20.49 -25.04
N LEU A 24 15.69 -21.03 -25.09
CA LEU A 24 16.47 -21.34 -23.89
C LEU A 24 16.86 -20.07 -23.12
N GLY A 25 17.24 -19.00 -23.83
CA GLY A 25 17.56 -17.71 -23.23
C GLY A 25 16.35 -17.09 -22.52
N LEU A 26 15.19 -17.07 -23.17
CA LEU A 26 13.95 -16.59 -22.56
C LEU A 26 13.48 -17.49 -21.42
N GLY A 27 13.60 -18.81 -21.56
CA GLY A 27 13.23 -19.77 -20.53
C GLY A 27 14.09 -19.65 -19.28
N THR A 28 15.40 -19.52 -19.43
CA THR A 28 16.32 -19.32 -18.30
C THR A 28 16.13 -17.94 -17.65
N ALA A 29 16.05 -16.86 -18.44
CA ALA A 29 15.78 -15.53 -17.91
C ALA A 29 14.44 -15.45 -17.16
N GLY A 30 13.40 -16.09 -17.72
CA GLY A 30 12.09 -16.24 -17.08
C GLY A 30 12.18 -17.01 -15.77
N PHE A 31 12.85 -18.17 -15.76
CA PHE A 31 13.03 -19.00 -14.56
C PHE A 31 13.76 -18.25 -13.44
N PHE A 32 14.88 -17.59 -13.73
CA PHE A 32 15.63 -16.81 -12.74
C PHE A 32 14.85 -15.59 -12.26
N GLY A 33 14.10 -14.93 -13.14
CA GLY A 33 13.22 -13.82 -12.79
C GLY A 33 12.13 -14.25 -11.80
N VAL A 34 11.43 -15.35 -12.10
CA VAL A 34 10.40 -15.92 -11.21
C VAL A 34 10.99 -16.33 -9.87
N ARG A 35 12.14 -17.03 -9.87
CA ARG A 35 12.80 -17.44 -8.63
C ARG A 35 13.16 -16.27 -7.73
N HIS A 36 13.70 -15.18 -8.28
CA HIS A 36 14.05 -14.00 -7.48
C HIS A 36 12.82 -13.28 -6.91
N VAL A 37 11.69 -13.35 -7.60
CA VAL A 37 10.40 -12.84 -7.09
C VAL A 37 9.88 -13.74 -5.97
N MET A 38 9.99 -15.07 -6.09
CA MET A 38 9.62 -16.01 -5.03
C MET A 38 10.48 -15.81 -3.77
N ASP A 39 11.80 -15.74 -3.89
CA ASP A 39 12.72 -15.50 -2.76
C ASP A 39 12.45 -14.14 -2.08
N ARG A 40 11.84 -13.18 -2.79
CA ARG A 40 11.38 -11.90 -2.20
C ARG A 40 10.02 -12.04 -1.54
N ALA A 41 9.10 -12.78 -2.13
CA ALA A 41 7.79 -13.05 -1.55
C ALA A 41 7.92 -13.79 -0.20
N GLU A 42 8.79 -14.80 -0.12
CA GLU A 42 9.05 -15.54 1.13
C GLU A 42 9.62 -14.62 2.23
N ARG A 43 10.54 -13.69 1.87
CA ARG A 43 11.07 -12.72 2.84
C ARG A 43 10.03 -11.70 3.28
N LEU A 44 9.14 -11.32 2.37
CA LEU A 44 8.05 -10.42 2.66
C LEU A 44 7.06 -11.08 3.63
N GLU A 45 6.68 -12.32 3.35
CA GLU A 45 5.82 -13.14 4.21
C GLU A 45 6.43 -13.27 5.61
N ALA A 46 7.72 -13.63 5.71
CA ALA A 46 8.41 -13.71 7.00
C ALA A 46 8.42 -12.38 7.78
N ALA A 47 8.55 -11.24 7.10
CA ALA A 47 8.50 -9.92 7.73
C ALA A 47 7.07 -9.56 8.20
N SER A 48 6.07 -9.84 7.37
CA SER A 48 4.65 -9.67 7.68
C SER A 48 4.22 -10.54 8.85
N ASP A 49 4.61 -11.82 8.85
CA ASP A 49 4.36 -12.77 9.94
C ASP A 49 5.00 -12.32 11.25
N SER A 50 6.20 -11.76 11.17
CA SER A 50 6.89 -11.17 12.33
C SER A 50 6.11 -9.99 12.89
N LEU A 51 5.58 -9.10 12.03
CA LEU A 51 4.71 -8.00 12.45
C LEU A 51 3.42 -8.49 13.08
N ALA A 52 2.73 -9.43 12.44
CA ALA A 52 1.47 -9.99 12.94
C ALA A 52 1.66 -10.72 14.28
N THR A 53 2.77 -11.45 14.43
CA THR A 53 3.11 -12.14 15.68
C THR A 53 3.41 -11.15 16.80
N LEU A 54 4.16 -10.08 16.53
CA LEU A 54 4.58 -9.12 17.55
C LEU A 54 3.49 -8.10 17.92
N HIS A 55 2.67 -7.70 16.95
CA HIS A 55 1.74 -6.58 17.12
C HIS A 55 0.26 -6.95 16.92
N GLY A 56 -0.03 -8.18 16.50
CA GLY A 56 -1.38 -8.62 16.17
C GLY A 56 -1.86 -8.11 14.81
N SER A 57 -3.10 -8.46 14.46
CA SER A 57 -3.75 -7.94 13.24
C SER A 57 -3.97 -6.43 13.33
N PRO A 58 -4.15 -5.72 12.20
CA PRO A 58 -4.38 -4.27 12.24
C PRO A 58 -5.58 -3.86 13.11
N GLY A 59 -6.65 -4.67 13.07
CA GLY A 59 -7.82 -4.50 13.91
C GLY A 59 -7.63 -4.98 15.35
N ALA A 60 -6.50 -5.59 15.72
CA ALA A 60 -6.13 -6.04 17.08
C ALA A 60 -5.67 -4.87 17.99
N TRP A 61 -5.20 -3.78 17.40
CA TRP A 61 -4.67 -2.64 18.12
C TRP A 61 -5.78 -1.68 18.61
N ALA A 62 -5.51 -0.94 19.68
CA ALA A 62 -6.39 0.12 20.20
C ALA A 62 -5.56 1.37 20.55
N PRO A 63 -6.00 2.58 20.17
CA PRO A 63 -5.37 3.81 20.64
C PRO A 63 -5.51 3.98 22.16
N PRO A 64 -4.68 4.82 22.81
CA PRO A 64 -4.78 5.08 24.25
C PRO A 64 -6.19 5.55 24.65
N ALA A 65 -6.73 5.01 25.75
CA ALA A 65 -8.11 5.24 26.17
C ALA A 65 -8.47 6.73 26.36
N ASP A 66 -7.50 7.57 26.73
CA ASP A 66 -7.68 9.01 26.95
C ASP A 66 -7.70 9.86 25.66
N GLY A 67 -7.51 9.23 24.50
CA GLY A 67 -7.51 9.89 23.20
C GLY A 67 -6.24 10.67 22.89
N THR A 68 -5.23 10.64 23.77
CA THR A 68 -3.95 11.30 23.52
C THR A 68 -3.03 10.37 22.73
N LEU A 69 -2.14 10.96 21.93
CA LEU A 69 -1.05 10.23 21.31
C LEU A 69 0.25 10.65 22.00
N ALA A 70 1.12 9.72 22.33
CA ALA A 70 2.43 10.12 22.83
C ALA A 70 3.24 10.69 21.66
N ALA A 71 3.91 11.83 21.87
CA ALA A 71 4.74 12.48 20.85
C ALA A 71 5.80 11.53 20.26
N SER A 72 6.34 10.61 21.08
CA SER A 72 7.26 9.56 20.64
C SER A 72 6.67 8.58 19.63
N ARG A 73 5.34 8.36 19.64
CA ARG A 73 4.67 7.52 18.64
C ARG A 73 4.47 8.24 17.32
N VAL A 74 4.22 9.54 17.33
CA VAL A 74 4.20 10.38 16.12
C VAL A 74 5.59 10.45 15.48
N GLU A 75 6.64 10.57 16.30
CA GLU A 75 8.02 10.48 15.84
C GLU A 75 8.35 9.11 15.24
N ALA A 76 7.93 8.01 15.89
CA ALA A 76 8.09 6.66 15.35
C ALA A 76 7.39 6.50 13.98
N PHE A 77 6.19 7.07 13.82
CA PHE A 77 5.48 7.09 12.54
C PHE A 77 6.26 7.86 11.48
N LEU A 78 6.74 9.08 11.78
CA LEU A 78 7.54 9.87 10.86
C LEU A 78 8.87 9.18 10.50
N GLU A 79 9.48 8.48 11.45
CA GLU A 79 10.70 7.71 11.23
C GLU A 79 10.44 6.52 10.30
N ALA A 80 9.35 5.77 10.50
CA ALA A 80 8.95 4.71 9.57
C ALA A 80 8.72 5.28 8.17
N ARG A 81 8.01 6.42 8.06
CA ARG A 81 7.82 7.14 6.80
C ARG A 81 9.17 7.54 6.18
N ARG A 82 10.13 8.03 6.96
CA ARG A 82 11.46 8.42 6.47
C ARG A 82 12.23 7.22 5.90
N GLN A 83 12.23 6.08 6.61
CA GLN A 83 12.91 4.86 6.16
C GLN A 83 12.34 4.29 4.86
N MET A 84 11.03 4.44 4.66
CA MET A 84 10.34 4.02 3.43
C MET A 84 10.56 4.94 2.23
N ALA A 85 11.09 6.15 2.42
CA ALA A 85 11.19 7.16 1.36
C ALA A 85 11.88 6.66 0.07
N PRO A 86 13.03 5.95 0.13
CA PRO A 86 13.67 5.45 -1.10
C PRO A 86 12.82 4.43 -1.87
N ALA A 87 12.00 3.64 -1.17
CA ALA A 87 11.09 2.68 -1.80
C ALA A 87 9.90 3.40 -2.45
N ARG A 88 9.31 4.39 -1.77
CA ARG A 88 8.26 5.24 -2.32
C ARG A 88 8.73 5.96 -3.58
N GLU A 89 9.89 6.64 -3.55
CA GLU A 89 10.42 7.35 -4.71
C GLU A 89 10.63 6.45 -5.94
N ARG A 90 11.02 5.18 -5.75
CA ARG A 90 11.13 4.21 -6.85
C ARG A 90 9.76 3.80 -7.40
N ALA A 91 8.80 3.54 -6.52
CA ALA A 91 7.42 3.24 -6.92
C ALA A 91 6.78 4.44 -7.63
N SER A 92 6.84 5.64 -7.05
CA SER A 92 6.28 6.88 -7.62
C SER A 92 6.83 7.18 -9.02
N ARG A 93 8.14 7.01 -9.25
CA ARG A 93 8.72 7.17 -10.61
C ARG A 93 8.19 6.16 -11.62
N THR A 94 7.96 4.93 -11.17
CA THR A 94 7.41 3.86 -12.04
C THR A 94 5.97 4.18 -12.41
N PHE A 95 5.19 4.67 -11.45
CA PHE A 95 3.80 5.04 -11.69
C PHE A 95 3.69 6.25 -12.59
N ALA A 96 4.49 7.28 -12.35
CA ALA A 96 4.55 8.45 -13.22
C ALA A 96 4.86 8.06 -14.68
N THR A 97 5.71 7.06 -14.90
CA THR A 97 6.01 6.54 -16.25
C THR A 97 4.79 5.83 -16.85
N LEU A 98 4.10 5.01 -16.07
CA LEU A 98 2.89 4.29 -16.50
C LEU A 98 1.72 5.24 -16.80
N ASP A 99 1.56 6.29 -16.00
CA ASP A 99 0.56 7.36 -16.15
C ASP A 99 0.82 8.29 -17.34
N GLY A 100 1.92 8.08 -18.08
CA GLY A 100 2.25 8.88 -19.25
C GLY A 100 3.04 10.16 -18.96
N GLY A 101 3.52 10.34 -17.73
CA GLY A 101 4.40 11.45 -17.33
C GLY A 101 5.82 11.41 -17.92
N GLY A 102 6.16 10.40 -18.74
CA GLY A 102 7.43 10.37 -19.47
C GLY A 102 7.69 9.08 -20.26
N GLY A 103 8.38 9.22 -21.40
CA GLY A 103 8.90 8.10 -22.20
C GLY A 103 7.93 7.52 -23.25
N GLY A 104 8.50 6.89 -24.28
CA GLY A 104 7.74 6.19 -25.33
C GLY A 104 7.18 4.84 -24.87
N VAL A 105 6.53 4.11 -25.79
CA VAL A 105 5.93 2.78 -25.53
C VAL A 105 6.92 1.81 -24.87
N THR A 106 8.18 1.85 -25.27
CA THR A 106 9.26 1.01 -24.69
C THR A 106 9.50 1.29 -23.21
N ALA A 107 9.44 2.55 -22.78
CA ALA A 107 9.58 2.93 -21.37
C ALA A 107 8.41 2.41 -20.53
N LYS A 108 7.18 2.48 -21.06
CA LYS A 108 5.98 1.94 -20.39
C LYS A 108 6.03 0.42 -20.24
N VAL A 109 6.49 -0.31 -21.26
CA VAL A 109 6.69 -1.76 -21.17
C VAL A 109 7.72 -2.09 -20.08
N GLY A 110 8.85 -1.38 -20.05
CA GLY A 110 9.86 -1.54 -19.00
C GLY A 110 9.35 -1.22 -17.59
N ALA A 111 8.55 -0.16 -17.45
CA ALA A 111 7.92 0.21 -16.19
C ALA A 111 6.90 -0.84 -15.74
N GLY A 112 6.12 -1.41 -16.66
CA GLY A 112 5.17 -2.49 -16.38
C GLY A 112 5.84 -3.75 -15.85
N VAL A 113 6.98 -4.14 -16.43
CA VAL A 113 7.79 -5.27 -15.93
C VAL A 113 8.38 -4.97 -14.55
N SER A 114 8.74 -3.72 -14.28
CA SER A 114 9.35 -3.31 -13.00
C SER A 114 8.34 -2.99 -11.90
N LEU A 115 7.05 -2.90 -12.24
CA LEU A 115 5.97 -2.50 -11.33
C LEU A 115 5.86 -3.42 -10.12
N VAL A 116 5.70 -4.73 -10.36
CA VAL A 116 5.53 -5.73 -9.29
C VAL A 116 6.75 -5.76 -8.36
N PRO A 117 8.01 -5.82 -8.84
CA PRO A 117 9.17 -5.72 -7.98
C PRO A 117 9.22 -4.46 -7.11
N HIS A 118 8.77 -3.30 -7.63
CA HIS A 118 8.76 -2.05 -6.87
C HIS A 118 7.65 -2.01 -5.82
N ILE A 119 6.47 -2.57 -6.11
CA ILE A 119 5.40 -2.76 -5.12
C ILE A 119 5.87 -3.68 -4.00
N LEU A 120 6.42 -4.86 -4.33
CA LEU A 120 6.96 -5.79 -3.33
C LEU A 120 8.05 -5.13 -2.47
N SER A 121 8.93 -4.33 -3.09
CA SER A 121 9.96 -3.58 -2.36
C SER A 121 9.38 -2.51 -1.44
N LEU A 122 8.23 -1.92 -1.78
CA LEU A 122 7.54 -0.95 -0.96
C LEU A 122 6.88 -1.62 0.26
N ILE A 123 6.21 -2.76 0.07
CA ILE A 123 5.63 -3.53 1.17
C ILE A 123 6.74 -3.97 2.13
N GLU A 124 7.82 -4.57 1.61
CA GLU A 124 8.95 -5.02 2.41
C GLU A 124 9.63 -3.87 3.18
N ALA A 125 9.77 -2.70 2.54
CA ALA A 125 10.33 -1.51 3.18
C ALA A 125 9.43 -0.98 4.30
N ARG A 126 8.11 -1.01 4.10
CA ARG A 126 7.15 -0.63 5.14
C ARG A 126 7.26 -1.57 6.32
N ASP A 127 7.21 -2.88 6.09
CA ASP A 127 7.17 -3.84 7.18
C ASP A 127 8.46 -3.80 8.01
N ARG A 128 9.61 -3.70 7.34
CA ARG A 128 10.91 -3.49 8.02
C ARG A 128 10.96 -2.16 8.79
N ALA A 129 10.43 -1.08 8.22
CA ALA A 129 10.40 0.22 8.90
C ALA A 129 9.51 0.20 10.14
N LEU A 130 8.35 -0.45 10.06
CA LEU A 130 7.42 -0.65 11.18
C LEU A 130 8.05 -1.48 12.30
N LEU A 131 8.69 -2.61 11.96
CA LEU A 131 9.45 -3.41 12.92
C LEU A 131 10.57 -2.61 13.60
N ALA A 132 11.33 -1.82 12.81
CA ALA A 132 12.44 -1.03 13.33
C ALA A 132 12.03 0.02 14.38
N VAL A 133 10.81 0.55 14.28
CA VAL A 133 10.27 1.54 15.24
C VAL A 133 9.29 0.93 16.25
N GLY A 134 9.10 -0.39 16.24
CA GLY A 134 8.17 -1.11 17.09
C GLY A 134 6.72 -0.63 16.95
N MET A 135 6.26 -0.48 15.71
CA MET A 135 4.90 -0.03 15.39
C MET A 135 4.14 -1.13 14.67
N GLY A 136 2.94 -1.44 15.16
CA GLY A 136 2.05 -2.37 14.49
C GLY A 136 1.33 -1.75 13.29
N PRO A 137 0.82 -2.56 12.34
CA PRO A 137 0.08 -2.06 11.18
C PRO A 137 -1.21 -1.31 11.58
N GLY A 138 -1.88 -1.72 12.66
CA GLY A 138 -3.07 -1.06 13.19
C GLY A 138 -2.80 0.36 13.68
N GLU A 139 -1.70 0.55 14.41
CA GLU A 139 -1.24 1.86 14.87
C GLU A 139 -0.81 2.74 13.71
N TYR A 140 -0.05 2.21 12.75
CA TYR A 140 0.38 2.92 11.56
C TYR A 140 -0.82 3.46 10.77
N ARG A 141 -1.83 2.62 10.50
CA ARG A 141 -3.05 3.02 9.79
C ARG A 141 -3.87 4.08 10.53
N PHE A 142 -3.95 3.96 11.86
CA PHE A 142 -4.63 4.95 12.68
C PHE A 142 -3.93 6.31 12.59
N LEU A 143 -2.62 6.35 12.85
CA LEU A 143 -1.81 7.57 12.74
C LEU A 143 -1.86 8.17 11.34
N TYR A 144 -1.75 7.34 10.30
CA TYR A 144 -1.87 7.78 8.90
C TYR A 144 -3.20 8.53 8.67
N THR A 145 -4.30 7.99 9.18
CA THR A 145 -5.62 8.58 8.95
C THR A 145 -5.82 9.87 9.73
N VAL A 146 -5.54 9.88 11.04
CA VAL A 146 -5.74 11.10 11.83
C VAL A 146 -4.78 12.21 11.42
N ALA A 147 -3.56 11.86 11.00
CA ALA A 147 -2.57 12.83 10.54
C ALA A 147 -2.87 13.33 9.11
N TYR A 148 -2.99 12.44 8.12
CA TYR A 148 -3.10 12.90 6.74
C TYR A 148 -4.54 13.26 6.35
N PHE A 149 -5.53 12.48 6.76
CA PHE A 149 -6.92 12.75 6.38
C PHE A 149 -7.61 13.69 7.38
N GLY A 150 -7.41 13.48 8.68
CA GLY A 150 -8.00 14.33 9.73
C GLY A 150 -7.33 15.70 9.85
N LEU A 151 -6.00 15.75 10.02
CA LEU A 151 -5.28 17.02 10.27
C LEU A 151 -4.92 17.79 8.99
N LEU A 152 -4.38 17.10 7.97
CA LEU A 152 -3.91 17.74 6.73
C LEU A 152 -4.97 17.79 5.62
N GLY A 153 -6.09 17.07 5.76
CA GLY A 153 -7.15 17.06 4.75
C GLY A 153 -6.73 16.49 3.40
N LYS A 154 -5.79 15.53 3.38
CA LYS A 154 -5.38 14.82 2.16
C LYS A 154 -6.54 14.00 1.60
N ASP A 155 -6.55 13.79 0.29
CA ASP A 155 -7.60 12.99 -0.34
C ASP A 155 -7.23 11.50 -0.28
N PRO A 156 -8.06 10.62 0.33
CA PRO A 156 -7.83 9.17 0.29
C PRO A 156 -7.82 8.59 -1.12
N ALA A 157 -8.29 9.32 -2.13
CA ALA A 157 -8.25 8.95 -3.54
C ALA A 157 -6.92 9.29 -4.25
N ASP A 158 -5.99 9.97 -3.58
CA ASP A 158 -4.65 10.23 -4.10
C ASP A 158 -3.95 8.92 -4.51
N GLY A 159 -3.28 8.94 -5.66
CA GLY A 159 -2.54 7.80 -6.21
C GLY A 159 -2.33 7.95 -7.73
N PRO A 160 -1.87 6.90 -8.42
CA PRO A 160 -1.64 6.95 -9.87
C PRO A 160 -2.93 7.09 -10.70
N GLY A 161 -2.84 7.14 -12.02
CA GLY A 161 -3.99 7.12 -12.94
C GLY A 161 -4.61 5.73 -13.15
N PHE A 162 -4.11 4.70 -12.46
CA PHE A 162 -4.59 3.31 -12.56
C PHE A 162 -4.85 2.68 -11.19
N MET A 163 -5.63 1.60 -11.17
CA MET A 163 -5.79 0.75 -9.98
C MET A 163 -4.80 -0.40 -10.01
N VAL A 164 -4.33 -0.77 -8.84
CA VAL A 164 -3.48 -1.94 -8.62
C VAL A 164 -4.29 -2.90 -7.76
N SER A 165 -5.20 -3.65 -8.38
CA SER A 165 -6.01 -4.64 -7.66
C SER A 165 -5.35 -6.02 -7.76
N GLY A 166 -5.29 -6.72 -6.63
CA GLY A 166 -5.08 -8.17 -6.61
C GLY A 166 -6.45 -8.86 -6.66
N ASN A 167 -6.75 -9.58 -7.74
CA ASN A 167 -7.98 -10.36 -7.79
C ASN A 167 -7.73 -11.72 -7.13
N GLY A 168 -8.10 -11.87 -5.85
CA GLY A 168 -7.98 -13.12 -5.09
C GLY A 168 -9.01 -14.21 -5.44
N ALA A 169 -9.64 -14.15 -6.61
CA ALA A 169 -10.81 -14.97 -6.95
C ALA A 169 -10.49 -16.21 -7.83
N GLY A 170 -9.24 -16.66 -7.87
CA GLY A 170 -8.88 -17.93 -8.50
C GLY A 170 -8.25 -18.85 -7.46
N ASP A 171 -8.55 -20.15 -7.51
CA ASP A 171 -7.97 -21.21 -6.66
C ASP A 171 -6.42 -21.35 -6.77
N GLY A 172 -5.74 -20.39 -7.40
CA GLY A 172 -4.30 -20.25 -7.40
C GLY A 172 -3.89 -19.14 -6.44
N ASP A 173 -2.98 -19.47 -5.54
CA ASP A 173 -2.41 -18.67 -4.45
C ASP A 173 -1.61 -17.41 -4.89
N GLY A 174 -1.98 -16.81 -6.02
CA GLY A 174 -1.27 -15.73 -6.68
C GLY A 174 -2.12 -14.47 -6.78
N ARG A 175 -1.63 -13.37 -6.18
CA ARG A 175 -2.18 -12.02 -6.40
C ARG A 175 -2.03 -11.65 -7.87
N GLN A 176 -3.12 -11.74 -8.65
CA GLN A 176 -3.12 -11.27 -10.03
C GLN A 176 -3.26 -9.75 -10.04
N TRP A 177 -2.17 -9.06 -10.36
CA TRP A 177 -2.16 -7.61 -10.55
C TRP A 177 -2.65 -7.29 -11.96
N THR A 178 -3.71 -6.49 -12.06
CA THR A 178 -4.18 -5.99 -13.37
C THR A 178 -3.99 -4.48 -13.45
N VAL A 179 -3.14 -4.03 -14.38
CA VAL A 179 -3.05 -2.61 -14.76
C VAL A 179 -4.05 -2.42 -15.89
N GLY A 180 -5.29 -2.10 -15.52
CA GLY A 180 -6.36 -1.92 -16.48
C GLY A 180 -6.25 -0.58 -17.20
N THR A 181 -5.77 -0.56 -18.44
CA THR A 181 -6.28 0.38 -19.46
C THR A 181 -7.23 -0.43 -20.33
N ARG A 182 -8.40 -0.82 -19.81
CA ARG A 182 -9.34 -1.60 -20.62
C ARG A 182 -9.70 -0.74 -21.82
N HIS A 183 -9.38 -1.21 -23.03
CA HIS A 183 -9.63 -0.49 -24.28
C HIS A 183 -11.10 -0.04 -24.35
N GLY A 184 -11.32 1.25 -24.09
CA GLY A 184 -12.62 1.91 -24.00
C GLY A 184 -12.54 2.95 -22.89
N GLU A 185 -12.57 4.23 -23.27
CA GLU A 185 -12.57 5.43 -22.40
C GLU A 185 -13.03 5.14 -20.97
N GLN A 186 -12.09 4.75 -20.09
CA GLN A 186 -12.32 4.85 -18.66
C GLN A 186 -11.99 6.28 -18.31
N ASP A 187 -13.02 7.04 -17.95
CA ASP A 187 -12.90 8.37 -17.37
C ASP A 187 -11.96 8.29 -16.15
N ASP A 188 -10.91 9.09 -16.11
CA ASP A 188 -9.96 9.18 -14.98
C ASP A 188 -10.71 9.40 -13.65
N GLY A 189 -11.88 10.05 -13.70
CA GLY A 189 -12.79 10.21 -12.57
C GLY A 189 -13.24 8.88 -11.95
N ASP A 190 -13.41 7.82 -12.73
CA ASP A 190 -13.80 6.51 -12.23
C ASP A 190 -12.68 5.82 -11.43
N VAL A 191 -11.42 5.97 -11.86
CA VAL A 191 -10.27 5.36 -11.16
C VAL A 191 -10.08 6.00 -9.80
N ARG A 192 -10.04 7.34 -9.75
CA ARG A 192 -9.90 8.09 -8.49
C ARG A 192 -11.04 7.76 -7.53
N ARG A 193 -12.29 7.77 -8.01
CA ARG A 193 -13.46 7.43 -7.20
C ARG A 193 -13.37 6.01 -6.60
N ARG A 194 -13.11 4.99 -7.42
CA ARG A 194 -12.99 3.60 -6.95
C ARG A 194 -11.86 3.42 -5.94
N ARG A 195 -10.73 4.09 -6.13
CA ARG A 195 -9.63 4.08 -5.15
C ARG A 195 -10.07 4.68 -3.82
N GLY A 196 -10.64 5.88 -3.86
CA GLY A 196 -11.14 6.56 -2.68
C GLY A 196 -12.12 5.67 -1.92
N GLU A 197 -13.07 5.05 -2.64
CA GLU A 197 -14.04 4.12 -2.06
C GLU A 197 -13.38 2.91 -1.40
N ALA A 198 -12.40 2.30 -2.08
CA ALA A 198 -11.71 1.11 -1.60
C ALA A 198 -10.82 1.39 -0.38
N VAL A 199 -10.11 2.52 -0.36
CA VAL A 199 -9.29 2.98 0.78
C VAL A 199 -10.19 3.30 1.97
N ARG A 200 -11.27 4.05 1.75
CA ARG A 200 -12.23 4.45 2.79
C ARG A 200 -12.86 3.24 3.46
N GLU A 201 -13.35 2.28 2.69
CA GLU A 201 -13.94 1.06 3.24
C GLU A 201 -12.94 0.25 4.08
N SER A 202 -11.71 0.08 3.58
CA SER A 202 -10.65 -0.65 4.29
C SER A 202 -10.30 0.00 5.63
N LEU A 203 -10.11 1.33 5.62
CA LEU A 203 -9.79 2.09 6.82
C LEU A 203 -10.95 2.11 7.81
N ASN A 204 -12.18 2.31 7.33
CA ASN A 204 -13.38 2.33 8.16
C ASN A 204 -13.51 1.03 8.97
N ARG A 205 -13.37 -0.14 8.32
CA ARG A 205 -13.44 -1.44 9.01
C ARG A 205 -12.41 -1.55 10.13
N THR A 206 -11.16 -1.20 9.84
CA THR A 206 -10.06 -1.26 10.82
C THR A 206 -10.28 -0.26 11.95
N GLN A 207 -10.68 0.97 11.63
CA GLN A 207 -10.87 2.05 12.60
C GLN A 207 -12.07 1.83 13.49
N ALA A 208 -13.17 1.32 12.95
CA ALA A 208 -14.34 0.95 13.74
C ALA A 208 -13.97 -0.10 14.80
N ALA A 209 -13.13 -1.08 14.46
CA ALA A 209 -12.62 -2.05 15.43
C ALA A 209 -11.72 -1.38 16.49
N ASN A 210 -10.77 -0.55 16.06
CA ASN A 210 -9.81 0.11 16.93
C ASN A 210 -10.50 1.08 17.93
N LEU A 211 -11.44 1.89 17.46
CA LEU A 211 -12.17 2.86 18.30
C LEU A 211 -13.18 2.20 19.24
N ARG A 212 -13.82 1.09 18.83
CA ARG A 212 -14.67 0.31 19.76
C ARG A 212 -13.85 -0.20 20.95
N ARG A 213 -12.64 -0.72 20.70
CA ARG A 213 -11.77 -1.18 21.79
C ARG A 213 -11.24 -0.05 22.64
N GLN A 214 -10.94 1.10 22.05
CA GLN A 214 -10.59 2.30 22.82
C GLN A 214 -11.74 2.67 23.78
N LEU A 215 -12.99 2.57 23.32
CA LEU A 215 -14.16 2.84 24.14
C LEU A 215 -14.31 1.80 25.26
N GLU A 216 -14.18 0.51 24.96
CA GLU A 216 -14.19 -0.56 25.96
C GLU A 216 -13.11 -0.36 27.02
N GLN A 217 -11.89 0.03 26.63
CA GLN A 217 -10.79 0.33 27.55
C GLN A 217 -11.10 1.55 28.43
N LEU A 218 -11.69 2.60 27.85
CA LEU A 218 -12.10 3.81 28.57
C LEU A 218 -13.18 3.49 29.61
N GLU A 219 -14.17 2.66 29.25
CA GLU A 219 -15.23 2.21 30.15
C GLU A 219 -14.68 1.34 31.29
N ALA A 220 -13.79 0.40 30.98
CA ALA A 220 -13.11 -0.43 31.98
C ALA A 220 -12.26 0.39 32.96
N ALA A 221 -11.72 1.53 32.52
CA ALA A 221 -10.96 2.46 33.35
C ALA A 221 -11.83 3.42 34.19
N GLY A 222 -13.17 3.25 34.20
CA GLY A 222 -14.10 4.10 34.96
C GLY A 222 -14.65 5.30 34.19
N GLY A 223 -14.56 5.29 32.86
CA GLY A 223 -15.26 6.24 31.98
C GLY A 223 -14.49 7.52 31.63
N GLY A 224 -13.35 7.79 32.29
CA GLY A 224 -12.45 8.91 31.99
C GLY A 224 -13.13 10.28 31.85
N ASP A 225 -12.63 11.11 30.93
CA ASP A 225 -13.22 12.41 30.61
C ASP A 225 -14.59 12.22 29.90
N PRO A 226 -15.72 12.71 30.48
CA PRO A 226 -17.04 12.55 29.89
C PRO A 226 -17.18 13.11 28.47
N ALA A 227 -16.48 14.21 28.16
CA ALA A 227 -16.53 14.83 26.84
C ALA A 227 -15.84 13.94 25.80
N TRP A 228 -14.69 13.37 26.16
CA TRP A 228 -13.96 12.43 25.31
C TRP A 228 -14.78 11.15 25.08
N ARG A 229 -15.35 10.58 26.15
CA ARG A 229 -16.23 9.41 26.04
C ARG A 229 -17.38 9.66 25.08
N GLN A 230 -18.06 10.80 25.21
CA GLN A 230 -19.17 11.17 24.34
C GLN A 230 -18.73 11.29 22.87
N ALA A 231 -17.60 11.97 22.60
CA ALA A 231 -17.06 12.11 21.25
C ALA A 231 -16.70 10.74 20.65
N LEU A 232 -16.03 9.87 21.43
CA LEU A 232 -15.65 8.54 20.99
C LEU A 232 -16.85 7.64 20.70
N THR A 233 -17.88 7.65 21.57
CA THR A 233 -19.13 6.92 21.33
C THR A 233 -19.82 7.39 20.06
N ALA A 234 -19.88 8.71 19.82
CA ALA A 234 -20.47 9.29 18.62
C ALA A 234 -19.71 8.88 17.35
N GLU A 235 -18.37 8.91 17.38
CA GLU A 235 -17.56 8.53 16.23
C GLU A 235 -17.65 7.03 15.91
N VAL A 236 -17.66 6.16 16.94
CA VAL A 236 -17.91 4.72 16.75
C VAL A 236 -19.26 4.46 16.09
N ALA A 237 -20.32 5.18 16.51
CA ALA A 237 -21.63 5.07 15.90
C ALA A 237 -21.62 5.56 14.44
N ALA A 238 -20.94 6.68 14.16
CA ALA A 238 -20.83 7.25 12.82
C ALA A 238 -20.11 6.31 11.85
N LEU A 239 -18.96 5.76 12.22
CA LEU A 239 -18.23 4.77 11.42
C LEU A 239 -19.06 3.52 11.16
N SER A 240 -19.86 3.09 12.14
CA SER A 240 -20.73 1.92 11.99
C SER A 240 -21.91 2.16 11.04
N SER A 241 -22.34 3.42 10.88
CA SER A 241 -23.48 3.80 10.03
C SER A 241 -23.10 4.08 8.58
N ASP A 242 -21.85 4.45 8.33
CA ASP A 242 -21.34 4.82 7.00
C ASP A 242 -20.00 4.12 6.74
N PRO A 243 -19.98 3.06 5.90
CA PRO A 243 -18.76 2.34 5.54
C PRO A 243 -17.70 3.18 4.82
N GLN A 244 -18.07 4.35 4.29
CA GLN A 244 -17.19 5.25 3.54
C GLN A 244 -16.61 6.38 4.40
N ARG A 245 -17.06 6.51 5.65
CA ARG A 245 -16.56 7.52 6.60
C ARG A 245 -15.18 7.13 7.12
N LEU A 246 -14.28 8.10 7.23
CA LEU A 246 -13.01 7.95 7.94
C LEU A 246 -13.12 8.45 9.38
N ALA A 247 -12.31 7.89 10.28
CA ALA A 247 -12.27 8.32 11.67
C ALA A 247 -11.93 9.81 11.77
N TRP A 248 -12.82 10.58 12.40
CA TRP A 248 -12.68 12.01 12.66
C TRP A 248 -12.60 12.86 11.38
N GLU A 249 -13.23 12.41 10.29
CA GLU A 249 -13.21 13.10 8.99
C GLU A 249 -13.79 14.52 9.03
N GLN A 250 -14.78 14.77 9.89
CA GLN A 250 -15.48 16.06 9.96
C GLN A 250 -14.82 17.06 10.92
N ASP A 251 -14.32 16.58 12.06
CA ASP A 251 -13.60 17.38 13.03
C ASP A 251 -12.67 16.51 13.84
N LEU A 252 -11.37 16.83 13.79
CA LEU A 252 -10.36 16.18 14.59
C LEU A 252 -10.42 16.71 16.03
N PRO A 253 -10.70 15.84 17.04
CA PRO A 253 -10.77 16.25 18.43
C PRO A 253 -9.54 17.03 18.88
N ALA A 254 -9.75 18.09 19.68
CA ALA A 254 -8.68 19.00 20.12
C ALA A 254 -7.47 18.25 20.70
N ARG A 255 -7.68 17.21 21.51
CA ARG A 255 -6.60 16.39 22.09
C ARG A 255 -5.67 15.73 21.05
N LEU A 256 -6.25 15.22 19.97
CA LEU A 256 -5.48 14.64 18.86
C LEU A 256 -4.80 15.74 18.05
N ARG A 257 -5.52 16.83 17.78
CA ARG A 257 -5.01 18.00 17.06
C ARG A 257 -3.79 18.59 17.76
N ASP A 258 -3.91 18.89 19.06
CA ASP A 258 -2.84 19.47 19.89
C ASP A 258 -1.58 18.60 19.89
N THR A 259 -1.74 17.27 19.79
CA THR A 259 -0.61 16.35 19.71
C THR A 259 0.07 16.37 18.35
N LEU A 260 -0.71 16.43 17.26
CA LEU A 260 -0.19 16.31 15.90
C LEU A 260 0.26 17.64 15.29
N GLU A 261 -0.32 18.77 15.74
CA GLU A 261 -0.04 20.11 15.23
C GLU A 261 1.46 20.48 15.26
N PRO A 262 2.24 20.18 16.32
CA PRO A 262 3.69 20.41 16.33
C PRO A 262 4.47 19.69 15.22
N PHE A 263 3.88 18.65 14.61
CA PHE A 263 4.47 17.84 13.56
C PHE A 263 3.92 18.15 12.17
N ARG A 264 3.00 19.11 12.03
CA ARG A 264 2.27 19.40 10.77
C ARG A 264 3.19 19.49 9.55
N ASP A 265 4.24 20.31 9.62
CA ASP A 265 5.15 20.53 8.49
C ASP A 265 5.92 19.27 8.09
N ARG A 266 6.34 18.46 9.09
CA ARG A 266 7.05 17.21 8.85
C ARG A 266 6.11 16.14 8.28
N LEU A 267 4.87 16.11 8.73
CA LEU A 267 3.83 15.24 8.17
C LEU A 267 3.57 15.64 6.71
N GLU A 268 3.36 16.93 6.42
CA GLU A 268 3.17 17.45 5.07
C GLU A 268 4.33 17.04 4.14
N GLN A 269 5.57 17.21 4.60
CA GLN A 269 6.76 16.80 3.83
C GLN A 269 6.86 15.29 3.63
N ALA A 270 6.41 14.49 4.61
CA ALA A 270 6.47 13.03 4.56
C ALA A 270 5.34 12.41 3.72
N TYR A 271 4.31 13.17 3.35
CA TYR A 271 3.20 12.71 2.52
C TYR A 271 3.64 12.55 1.06
N ASP A 272 3.24 11.43 0.43
CA ASP A 272 3.46 11.17 -1.00
C ASP A 272 2.09 10.83 -1.62
N PRO A 273 1.52 11.72 -2.46
CA PRO A 273 0.19 11.51 -3.03
C PRO A 273 0.16 10.34 -4.02
N THR A 274 1.31 9.91 -4.54
CA THR A 274 1.36 8.85 -5.55
C THR A 274 1.28 7.46 -4.94
N THR A 275 1.81 7.28 -3.72
CA THR A 275 1.92 5.97 -3.05
C THR A 275 1.01 5.82 -1.84
N GLY A 276 0.44 6.92 -1.34
CA GLY A 276 -0.33 6.93 -0.09
C GLY A 276 -1.46 5.90 0.00
N ALA A 277 -2.34 5.83 -1.00
CA ALA A 277 -3.44 4.87 -1.01
C ALA A 277 -2.95 3.41 -1.01
N MET A 278 -1.92 3.09 -1.79
CA MET A 278 -1.43 1.71 -1.89
C MET A 278 -0.86 1.22 -0.56
N GLU A 279 -0.16 2.07 0.19
CA GLU A 279 0.38 1.69 1.49
C GLU A 279 -0.69 1.23 2.47
N LEU A 280 -1.91 1.74 2.32
CA LEU A 280 -3.07 1.39 3.13
C LEU A 280 -3.79 0.14 2.61
N GLU A 281 -3.79 -0.10 1.31
CA GLU A 281 -4.42 -1.28 0.69
C GLU A 281 -3.63 -2.58 0.85
N MET A 282 -2.33 -2.50 1.14
CA MET A 282 -1.43 -3.66 1.18
C MET A 282 -1.72 -4.70 2.29
N ASP A 283 -2.43 -4.33 3.37
CA ASP A 283 -2.88 -5.26 4.44
C ASP A 283 -4.39 -5.48 4.37
N ARG A 284 -4.95 -5.64 3.18
CA ARG A 284 -6.27 -6.26 3.08
C ARG A 284 -6.10 -7.71 3.52
N ASP A 285 -6.55 -8.00 4.73
CA ASP A 285 -6.80 -9.36 5.19
C ASP A 285 -7.86 -9.95 4.25
N ASP A 286 -7.47 -10.93 3.43
CA ASP A 286 -8.39 -11.76 2.64
C ASP A 286 -9.14 -12.74 3.56
#